data_AF-A0A800A6T1-F1
#
_entry.id   AF-A0A800A6T1-F1
#
_cell.length_a   1.000
_cell.length_b   1.000
_cell.length_c   1.000
_cell.angle_alpha   90.00
_cell.angle_beta   90.00
_cell.angle_gamma   90.00
#
_symmetry.space_group_name_H-M   'P 1'
#
loop_
_entity.id
_entity.type
_entity.pdbx_description
1 polymer ?
#
loop_
_entity_poly.entity_id
_entity_poly.type
_entity_poly.pdbx_seq_one_letter_code
_entity_poly.pdbx_strand_id
1 'polypeptide(L)'
;MKGEDRWGNPSDLCEDTFTLRANMKVDRLPAAVKFEAGGFGQIIEGLSVKSEGDLSIELLDEKDAVVVVSNPCRLTAVNAPGADLLPYWGDLHGQSEETIGTNSARDFYDFARDKAFLDACVHQGNDFQITNEFWQWLNELSAEFNVDDKFIVFPGWEWSGNTGLGGDRNILHMKEGRQIHRSSHALVDDLSDTDTDCNSANDLFEALKDEDCVVFAHIGGRYADITIAHDDRLERAVEVHSAWGTFEWLVNDAFEQGYRVGIVSNSDGHKGRPGASHPGSTKFGAYGGLTCTLAPSFTRAGLMEGLRKRHHYGTTGNRVVLDTRAVFDTPAERFSDDPRLDSGLRDVDSEQVSEAMMGDILRTNDAEVTFKIDVLGNAPIERIDIRNGLETVEVFRPYEDADLGRRIRLLWEGSEYRGRGRETVWDGHAELDGNSFEALTPINRYNLDKRFDQTAPGRIDWAALTTGGFGGFDAVLADP
;
A
#
# COMPACT_ATOMS: atom_id res chain seq x y z
N MET A 1 -18.75 3.20 4.35
CA MET A 1 -19.06 3.37 2.90
C MET A 1 -18.92 4.84 2.57
N LYS A 2 -18.48 5.18 1.36
CA LYS A 2 -18.39 6.57 0.86
C LYS A 2 -18.74 6.62 -0.62
N GLY A 3 -19.23 7.77 -1.08
CA GLY A 3 -19.33 8.08 -2.50
C GLY A 3 -18.13 8.90 -2.94
N GLU A 4 -17.68 8.71 -4.17
CA GLU A 4 -16.60 9.48 -4.78
C GLU A 4 -17.08 10.12 -6.07
N ASP A 5 -16.56 11.31 -6.38
CA ASP A 5 -16.73 11.88 -7.71
C ASP A 5 -15.90 11.12 -8.76
N ARG A 6 -16.05 11.47 -10.03
CA ARG A 6 -15.29 10.82 -11.12
C ARG A 6 -13.77 10.91 -10.97
N TRP A 7 -13.25 11.85 -10.18
CA TRP A 7 -11.82 12.03 -9.93
C TRP A 7 -11.36 11.32 -8.65
N GLY A 8 -12.25 10.57 -8.00
CA GLY A 8 -11.96 9.84 -6.78
C GLY A 8 -11.90 10.73 -5.52
N ASN A 9 -12.51 11.92 -5.56
CA ASN A 9 -12.67 12.73 -4.36
C ASN A 9 -13.89 12.25 -3.58
N PRO A 10 -13.79 12.02 -2.25
CA PRO A 10 -14.97 11.80 -1.43
C PRO A 10 -15.98 12.93 -1.64
N SER A 11 -17.22 12.58 -1.97
CA SER A 11 -18.30 13.50 -2.30
C SER A 11 -19.32 13.52 -1.18
N ASP A 12 -19.75 14.72 -0.80
CA ASP A 12 -20.83 14.98 0.15
C ASP A 12 -22.16 15.29 -0.54
N LEU A 13 -22.25 15.08 -1.86
CA LEU A 13 -23.44 15.42 -2.65
C LEU A 13 -24.40 14.25 -2.87
N CYS A 14 -24.07 13.05 -2.39
CA CYS A 14 -24.92 11.86 -2.54
C CYS A 14 -26.13 11.95 -1.60
N GLU A 15 -27.34 11.82 -2.16
CA GLU A 15 -28.60 11.77 -1.40
C GLU A 15 -29.43 10.49 -1.64
N ASP A 16 -28.82 9.54 -2.37
CA ASP A 16 -29.48 8.31 -2.79
C ASP A 16 -29.65 7.31 -1.63
N THR A 17 -30.63 6.42 -1.79
CA THR A 17 -30.86 5.29 -0.89
C THR A 17 -30.55 3.99 -1.63
N PHE A 18 -29.74 3.14 -1.01
CA PHE A 18 -29.34 1.84 -1.56
C PHE A 18 -29.86 0.71 -0.68
N THR A 19 -30.44 -0.31 -1.32
CA THR A 19 -30.74 -1.58 -0.66
C THR A 19 -29.44 -2.35 -0.44
N LEU A 20 -29.30 -3.02 0.72
CA LEU A 20 -28.13 -3.83 1.04
C LEU A 20 -28.44 -5.32 0.90
N ARG A 21 -27.61 -6.03 0.14
CA ARG A 21 -27.70 -7.49 -0.01
C ARG A 21 -26.37 -8.15 0.31
N ALA A 22 -26.31 -8.93 1.37
CA ALA A 22 -25.15 -9.74 1.71
C ALA A 22 -25.26 -11.14 1.09
N ASN A 23 -24.12 -11.71 0.68
CA ASN A 23 -24.05 -13.09 0.20
C ASN A 23 -24.19 -14.14 1.33
N MET A 24 -24.09 -13.71 2.59
CA MET A 24 -24.28 -14.53 3.78
C MET A 24 -25.05 -13.77 4.87
N LYS A 25 -25.53 -14.47 5.90
CA LYS A 25 -26.33 -13.84 6.97
C LYS A 25 -25.45 -12.93 7.84
N VAL A 26 -25.80 -11.65 7.87
CA VAL A 26 -25.20 -10.64 8.75
C VAL A 26 -26.22 -10.17 9.77
N ASP A 27 -25.96 -10.40 11.05
CA ASP A 27 -26.80 -9.90 12.13
C ASP A 27 -26.65 -8.36 12.22
N ARG A 28 -27.77 -7.65 12.36
CA ARG A 28 -27.87 -6.17 12.41
C ARG A 28 -27.55 -5.42 11.11
N LEU A 29 -27.48 -6.09 9.97
CA LEU A 29 -27.44 -5.40 8.68
C LEU A 29 -28.81 -4.76 8.36
N PRO A 30 -28.90 -3.43 8.19
CA PRO A 30 -30.15 -2.80 7.79
C PRO A 30 -30.51 -3.19 6.35
N ALA A 31 -31.81 -3.17 6.02
CA ALA A 31 -32.27 -3.48 4.66
C ALA A 31 -31.81 -2.45 3.62
N ALA A 32 -31.62 -1.19 4.03
CA ALA A 32 -31.18 -0.11 3.18
C ALA A 32 -30.36 0.92 3.97
N VAL A 33 -29.56 1.70 3.25
CA VAL A 33 -28.80 2.84 3.76
C VAL A 33 -29.11 4.07 2.91
N LYS A 34 -29.29 5.22 3.55
CA LYS A 34 -29.49 6.50 2.87
C LYS A 34 -28.23 7.34 3.04
N PHE A 35 -27.72 7.88 1.94
CA PHE A 35 -26.72 8.95 1.98
C PHE A 35 -27.43 10.29 2.15
N GLU A 36 -26.77 11.22 2.84
CA GLU A 36 -27.32 12.55 3.11
C GLU A 36 -26.35 13.59 2.58
N ALA A 37 -26.88 14.62 1.92
CA ALA A 37 -26.10 15.75 1.46
C ALA A 37 -25.38 16.43 2.65
N GLY A 38 -24.09 16.70 2.49
CA GLY A 38 -23.16 17.14 3.53
C GLY A 38 -22.42 16.00 4.24
N GLY A 39 -22.81 14.75 4.04
CA GLY A 39 -22.14 13.57 4.61
C GLY A 39 -21.14 12.92 3.64
N PHE A 40 -19.87 12.81 4.04
CA PHE A 40 -18.82 12.17 3.23
C PHE A 40 -18.82 10.63 3.30
N GLY A 41 -19.63 10.04 4.17
CA GLY A 41 -19.70 8.60 4.34
C GLY A 41 -20.85 8.14 5.22
N GLN A 42 -21.10 6.84 5.20
CA GLN A 42 -22.10 6.14 6.02
C GLN A 42 -21.42 4.97 6.74
N ILE A 43 -21.57 4.94 8.07
CA ILE A 43 -21.00 3.90 8.95
C ILE A 43 -22.16 3.10 9.54
N ILE A 44 -22.11 1.78 9.40
CA ILE A 44 -23.06 0.86 10.02
C ILE A 44 -22.29 0.07 11.09
N GLU A 45 -22.63 0.33 12.35
CA GLU A 45 -21.93 -0.29 13.48
C GLU A 45 -22.63 -1.56 13.97
N GLY A 46 -21.88 -2.38 14.70
CA GLY A 46 -22.41 -3.57 15.35
C GLY A 46 -22.76 -4.71 14.39
N LEU A 47 -22.25 -4.73 13.17
CA LEU A 47 -22.44 -5.90 12.31
C LEU A 47 -21.72 -7.11 12.91
N SER A 48 -22.34 -8.29 12.78
CA SER A 48 -21.70 -9.54 13.21
C SER A 48 -22.13 -10.71 12.34
N VAL A 49 -21.19 -11.63 12.09
CA VAL A 49 -21.41 -12.85 11.32
C VAL A 49 -21.03 -14.04 12.20
N LYS A 50 -21.83 -15.11 12.17
CA LYS A 50 -21.66 -16.29 13.04
C LYS A 50 -21.09 -17.52 12.35
N SER A 51 -20.91 -17.44 11.04
CA SER A 51 -20.36 -18.50 10.20
C SER A 51 -19.07 -18.02 9.56
N GLU A 52 -18.16 -18.95 9.35
CA GLU A 52 -16.99 -18.73 8.50
C GLU A 52 -17.41 -18.49 7.04
N GLY A 53 -16.56 -17.81 6.29
CA GLY A 53 -16.73 -17.57 4.87
C GLY A 53 -16.29 -16.18 4.45
N ASP A 54 -16.40 -15.93 3.15
CA ASP A 54 -16.02 -14.66 2.54
C ASP A 54 -17.27 -13.81 2.32
N LEU A 55 -17.41 -12.74 3.11
CA LEU A 55 -18.53 -11.80 3.06
C LEU A 55 -18.32 -10.74 1.97
N SER A 56 -19.35 -10.51 1.18
CA SER A 56 -19.51 -9.34 0.34
C SER A 56 -20.91 -8.74 0.54
N ILE A 57 -21.00 -7.42 0.51
CA ILE A 57 -22.27 -6.68 0.57
C ILE A 57 -22.43 -5.88 -0.71
N GLU A 58 -23.53 -6.12 -1.41
CA GLU A 58 -23.94 -5.40 -2.60
C GLU A 58 -24.84 -4.22 -2.21
N LEU A 59 -24.63 -3.09 -2.87
CA LEU A 59 -25.54 -1.94 -2.85
C LEU A 59 -26.35 -1.96 -4.14
N LEU A 60 -27.67 -1.97 -4.00
CA LEU A 60 -28.60 -1.96 -5.13
C LEU A 60 -29.34 -0.64 -5.24
N ASP A 61 -29.53 -0.17 -6.47
CA ASP A 61 -30.36 1.00 -6.76
C ASP A 61 -31.87 0.70 -6.63
N GLU A 62 -32.70 1.70 -6.91
CA GLU A 62 -34.17 1.60 -6.88
C GLU A 62 -34.77 0.58 -7.88
N LYS A 63 -33.97 0.06 -8.81
CA LYS A 63 -34.36 -0.93 -9.84
C LYS A 63 -33.77 -2.31 -9.56
N ASP A 64 -33.26 -2.54 -8.36
CA ASP A 64 -32.55 -3.76 -7.95
C ASP A 64 -31.30 -4.06 -8.80
N ALA A 65 -30.70 -3.05 -9.42
CA ALA A 65 -29.42 -3.19 -10.12
C ALA A 65 -28.26 -3.02 -9.14
N VAL A 66 -27.28 -3.91 -9.19
CA VAL A 66 -26.07 -3.82 -8.36
C VAL A 66 -25.23 -2.64 -8.84
N VAL A 67 -25.01 -1.66 -7.97
CA VAL A 67 -24.23 -0.45 -8.26
C VAL A 67 -22.78 -0.64 -7.82
N VAL A 68 -22.56 -1.27 -6.67
CA VAL A 68 -21.23 -1.55 -6.13
C VAL A 68 -21.28 -2.79 -5.22
N VAL A 69 -20.15 -3.48 -5.15
CA VAL A 69 -19.90 -4.58 -4.20
C VAL A 69 -18.81 -4.12 -3.24
N SER A 70 -18.97 -4.38 -1.95
CA SER A 70 -17.96 -4.07 -0.94
C SER A 70 -16.64 -4.80 -1.22
N ASN A 71 -15.55 -4.33 -0.60
CA ASN A 71 -14.37 -5.16 -0.44
C ASN A 71 -14.75 -6.49 0.25
N PRO A 72 -14.09 -7.60 -0.09
CA PRO A 72 -14.29 -8.86 0.60
C PRO A 72 -13.86 -8.73 2.05
N CYS A 73 -14.60 -9.39 2.94
CA CYS A 73 -14.23 -9.56 4.34
C CYS A 73 -14.21 -11.05 4.63
N ARG A 74 -13.07 -11.57 5.08
CA ARG A 74 -12.93 -12.99 5.43
C ARG A 74 -13.25 -13.22 6.90
N LEU A 75 -14.18 -14.13 7.16
CA LEU A 75 -14.60 -14.53 8.50
C LEU A 75 -14.01 -15.91 8.80
N THR A 76 -13.13 -15.98 9.81
CA THR A 76 -12.51 -17.21 10.30
C THR A 76 -12.97 -17.54 11.71
N ALA A 77 -12.84 -18.81 12.12
CA ALA A 77 -13.04 -19.16 13.53
C ALA A 77 -11.96 -18.51 14.39
N VAL A 78 -12.35 -18.08 15.61
CA VAL A 78 -11.51 -17.39 16.61
C VAL A 78 -10.24 -18.17 17.00
N ASN A 79 -10.15 -19.47 16.68
CA ASN A 79 -8.96 -20.30 16.94
C ASN A 79 -8.53 -21.12 15.70
N ALA A 80 -8.90 -20.70 14.49
CA ALA A 80 -8.37 -21.33 13.29
C ALA A 80 -6.86 -21.05 13.18
N PRO A 81 -6.05 -21.94 12.59
CA PRO A 81 -4.64 -21.65 12.31
C PRO A 81 -4.50 -20.32 11.55
N GLY A 82 -3.68 -19.38 12.07
CA GLY A 82 -3.52 -18.05 11.50
C GLY A 82 -4.58 -17.01 11.90
N ALA A 83 -5.61 -17.38 12.67
CA ALA A 83 -6.61 -16.44 13.21
C ALA A 83 -6.05 -15.50 14.29
N ASP A 84 -4.81 -15.73 14.73
CA ASP A 84 -4.11 -14.87 15.68
C ASP A 84 -3.64 -13.56 15.05
N LEU A 85 -3.63 -13.44 13.71
CA LEU A 85 -3.22 -12.23 13.00
C LEU A 85 -4.36 -11.69 12.14
N LEU A 86 -4.71 -10.42 12.34
CA LEU A 86 -5.75 -9.73 11.58
C LEU A 86 -5.13 -8.71 10.61
N PRO A 87 -5.76 -8.50 9.44
CA PRO A 87 -5.30 -7.52 8.47
C PRO A 87 -5.73 -6.10 8.87
N TYR A 88 -4.76 -5.18 8.93
CA TYR A 88 -4.98 -3.74 9.15
C TYR A 88 -4.39 -2.95 7.98
N TRP A 89 -5.21 -2.08 7.39
CA TRP A 89 -4.85 -1.29 6.21
C TRP A 89 -4.37 0.10 6.60
N GLY A 90 -3.14 0.42 6.20
CA GLY A 90 -2.53 1.70 6.46
C GLY A 90 -2.00 2.40 5.21
N ASP A 91 -1.95 3.73 5.32
CA ASP A 91 -1.11 4.58 4.50
C ASP A 91 -0.06 5.22 5.42
N LEU A 92 1.14 4.64 5.40
CA LEU A 92 2.21 4.93 6.35
C LEU A 92 3.18 6.00 5.85
N HIS A 93 2.86 6.64 4.72
CA HIS A 93 3.70 7.65 4.10
C HIS A 93 2.88 8.67 3.30
N GLY A 94 2.81 9.90 3.82
CA GLY A 94 2.18 11.04 3.16
C GLY A 94 2.46 12.34 3.92
N GLN A 95 2.09 13.46 3.33
CA GLN A 95 2.48 14.79 3.80
C GLN A 95 1.31 15.79 3.80
N SER A 96 1.47 16.86 4.59
CA SER A 96 0.51 17.96 4.78
C SER A 96 1.13 19.32 4.40
N GLU A 97 0.34 20.39 4.44
CA GLU A 97 0.76 21.74 4.02
C GLU A 97 1.88 22.36 4.83
N GLU A 98 2.04 21.94 6.08
CA GLU A 98 3.14 22.38 6.95
C GLU A 98 4.52 21.93 6.43
N THR A 99 4.54 21.09 5.41
CA THR A 99 5.75 20.72 4.65
C THR A 99 5.64 21.17 3.19
N ILE A 100 5.29 20.27 2.27
CA ILE A 100 5.13 20.59 0.84
C ILE A 100 3.78 20.11 0.28
N GLY A 101 2.86 19.70 1.17
CA GLY A 101 1.54 19.22 0.80
C GLY A 101 0.44 20.29 0.80
N THR A 102 -0.81 19.85 1.01
CA THR A 102 -1.98 20.71 1.17
C THR A 102 -2.86 20.23 2.33
N ASN A 103 -3.60 21.14 2.97
CA ASN A 103 -4.38 20.91 4.18
C ASN A 103 -3.50 20.62 5.39
N SER A 104 -4.03 20.88 6.58
CA SER A 104 -3.28 20.72 7.83
C SER A 104 -2.96 19.25 8.14
N ALA A 105 -1.96 19.02 8.99
CA ALA A 105 -1.64 17.68 9.51
C ALA A 105 -2.82 17.05 10.26
N ARG A 106 -3.71 17.87 10.84
CA ARG A 106 -4.97 17.40 11.43
C ARG A 106 -5.95 16.91 10.37
N ASP A 107 -6.19 17.71 9.34
CA ASP A 107 -7.08 17.31 8.23
C ASP A 107 -6.58 16.04 7.54
N PHE A 108 -5.26 15.85 7.48
CA PHE A 108 -4.63 14.61 7.00
C PHE A 108 -5.08 13.39 7.81
N TYR A 109 -5.02 13.44 9.15
CA TYR A 109 -5.46 12.33 10.01
C TYR A 109 -6.99 12.16 10.04
N ASP A 110 -7.75 13.25 10.07
CA ASP A 110 -9.21 13.19 9.96
C ASP A 110 -9.63 12.56 8.62
N PHE A 111 -8.95 12.88 7.52
CA PHE A 111 -9.19 12.26 6.23
C PHE A 111 -8.90 10.75 6.26
N ALA A 112 -7.76 10.33 6.78
CA ALA A 112 -7.37 8.92 6.90
C ALA A 112 -8.46 8.10 7.61
N ARG A 113 -8.90 8.59 8.78
CA ARG A 113 -9.89 7.93 9.63
C ARG A 113 -11.29 7.96 9.01
N ASP A 114 -11.77 9.15 8.65
CA ASP A 114 -13.20 9.38 8.41
C ASP A 114 -13.59 9.28 6.92
N LYS A 115 -12.64 9.49 6.01
CA LYS A 115 -12.88 9.50 4.54
C LYS A 115 -12.14 8.42 3.79
N ALA A 116 -11.04 7.89 4.29
CA ALA A 116 -10.37 6.74 3.70
C ALA A 116 -10.74 5.44 4.43
N PHE A 117 -11.23 5.51 5.68
CA PHE A 117 -11.45 4.34 6.53
C PHE A 117 -10.18 3.47 6.60
N LEU A 118 -9.05 4.10 6.92
CA LEU A 118 -7.80 3.42 7.22
C LEU A 118 -7.77 2.98 8.68
N ASP A 119 -7.09 1.87 8.95
CA ASP A 119 -6.81 1.38 10.29
C ASP A 119 -5.59 2.08 10.89
N ALA A 120 -4.60 2.42 10.05
CA ALA A 120 -3.38 3.10 10.48
C ALA A 120 -2.92 4.21 9.55
N CYS A 121 -2.23 5.21 10.10
CA CYS A 121 -1.66 6.29 9.31
C CYS A 121 -0.43 6.91 9.99
N VAL A 122 0.48 7.46 9.20
CA VAL A 122 1.66 8.18 9.71
C VAL A 122 1.93 9.39 8.82
N HIS A 123 2.08 10.56 9.44
CA HIS A 123 2.63 11.72 8.74
C HIS A 123 4.13 11.54 8.55
N GLN A 124 4.60 11.77 7.33
CA GLN A 124 5.97 11.51 6.90
C GLN A 124 6.49 12.72 6.12
N GLY A 125 6.40 13.91 6.72
CA GLY A 125 6.95 15.12 6.14
C GLY A 125 8.48 15.06 6.00
N ASN A 126 9.02 15.73 4.97
CA ASN A 126 10.48 15.84 4.80
C ASN A 126 11.13 16.53 6.00
N ASP A 127 12.09 15.87 6.66
CA ASP A 127 12.75 16.33 7.87
C ASP A 127 13.33 17.76 7.81
N PHE A 128 13.95 18.11 6.69
CA PHE A 128 14.55 19.43 6.47
C PHE A 128 13.50 20.55 6.35
N GLN A 129 12.21 20.24 6.44
CA GLN A 129 11.08 21.19 6.50
C GLN A 129 10.35 21.16 7.86
N ILE A 130 10.63 20.19 8.73
CA ILE A 130 9.95 20.04 10.01
C ILE A 130 10.68 20.87 11.06
N THR A 131 10.07 21.97 11.50
CA THR A 131 10.56 22.77 12.63
C THR A 131 10.39 22.03 13.96
N ASN A 132 11.07 22.47 15.02
CA ASN A 132 10.91 21.89 16.36
C ASN A 132 9.47 22.04 16.90
N GLU A 133 8.83 23.19 16.63
CA GLU A 133 7.43 23.43 16.94
C GLU A 133 6.51 22.46 16.19
N PHE A 134 6.75 22.27 14.89
CA PHE A 134 5.92 21.36 14.09
C PHE A 134 6.15 19.89 14.49
N TRP A 135 7.38 19.49 14.81
CA TRP A 135 7.66 18.14 15.34
C TRP A 135 6.89 17.90 16.64
N GLN A 136 6.89 18.86 17.56
CA GLN A 136 6.08 18.77 18.77
C GLN A 136 4.59 18.62 18.44
N TRP A 137 4.08 19.41 17.49
CA TRP A 137 2.69 19.32 17.06
C TRP A 137 2.33 17.96 16.46
N LEU A 138 3.20 17.36 15.64
CA LEU A 138 3.01 16.01 15.10
C LEU A 138 2.93 14.95 16.20
N ASN A 139 3.72 15.09 17.27
CA ASN A 139 3.65 14.20 18.43
C ASN A 139 2.34 14.38 19.23
N GLU A 140 1.86 15.62 19.37
CA GLU A 140 0.55 15.88 20.00
C GLU A 140 -0.58 15.25 19.18
N LEU A 141 -0.56 15.40 17.86
CA LEU A 141 -1.51 14.78 16.94
C LEU A 141 -1.44 13.25 16.96
N SER A 142 -0.24 12.66 16.93
CA SER A 142 -0.11 11.20 16.95
C SER A 142 -0.65 10.62 18.25
N ALA A 143 -0.44 11.29 19.39
CA ALA A 143 -1.00 10.87 20.67
C ALA A 143 -2.53 11.04 20.72
N GLU A 144 -3.06 12.12 20.15
CA GLU A 144 -4.50 12.39 20.13
C GLU A 144 -5.28 11.38 19.27
N PHE A 145 -4.79 11.13 18.05
CA PHE A 145 -5.49 10.29 17.08
C PHE A 145 -5.27 8.80 17.31
N ASN A 146 -4.19 8.40 18.00
CA ASN A 146 -3.94 6.99 18.29
C ASN A 146 -4.90 6.47 19.36
N VAL A 147 -5.89 5.70 18.91
CA VAL A 147 -6.86 5.04 19.76
C VAL A 147 -6.87 3.56 19.40
N ASP A 148 -6.38 2.74 20.33
CA ASP A 148 -6.40 1.29 20.22
C ASP A 148 -7.80 0.78 19.85
N ASP A 149 -7.83 -0.25 19.02
CA ASP A 149 -9.04 -0.87 18.46
C ASP A 149 -9.90 0.05 17.57
N LYS A 150 -9.37 1.22 17.16
CA LYS A 150 -10.09 2.16 16.27
C LYS A 150 -9.25 2.76 15.17
N PHE A 151 -8.11 3.37 15.50
CA PHE A 151 -7.25 4.06 14.55
C PHE A 151 -5.86 4.25 15.15
N ILE A 152 -4.84 3.74 14.48
CA ILE A 152 -3.47 3.75 14.98
C ILE A 152 -2.64 4.80 14.25
N VAL A 153 -1.97 5.64 15.04
CA VAL A 153 -1.05 6.65 14.50
C VAL A 153 0.31 6.46 15.14
N PHE A 154 1.34 6.42 14.31
CA PHE A 154 2.72 6.44 14.77
C PHE A 154 3.27 7.88 14.68
N PRO A 155 4.09 8.33 15.65
CA PRO A 155 4.98 9.46 15.42
C PRO A 155 6.09 9.05 14.43
N GLY A 156 6.35 9.88 13.44
CA GLY A 156 7.29 9.56 12.37
C GLY A 156 7.62 10.74 11.48
N TRP A 157 8.64 10.58 10.64
CA TRP A 157 9.05 11.56 9.64
C TRP A 157 9.85 10.91 8.50
N GLU A 158 9.90 11.60 7.36
CA GLU A 158 10.72 11.20 6.21
C GLU A 158 12.12 11.81 6.34
N TRP A 159 13.12 10.99 6.70
CA TRP A 159 14.51 11.42 6.61
C TRP A 159 14.91 11.54 5.15
N SER A 160 15.26 12.74 4.70
CA SER A 160 15.25 13.09 3.28
C SER A 160 16.64 13.45 2.75
N GLY A 161 17.62 12.60 3.02
CA GLY A 161 19.01 12.79 2.59
C GLY A 161 19.20 12.60 1.08
N ASN A 162 20.28 13.15 0.54
CA ASN A 162 20.61 12.96 -0.88
C ASN A 162 20.83 11.47 -1.19
N THR A 163 20.45 11.02 -2.39
CA THR A 163 20.65 9.63 -2.84
C THR A 163 22.09 9.12 -2.62
N GLY A 164 23.10 9.93 -2.95
CA GLY A 164 24.51 9.57 -2.72
C GLY A 164 24.96 9.52 -1.25
N LEU A 165 24.06 9.85 -0.32
CA LEU A 165 24.22 9.76 1.12
C LEU A 165 23.24 8.74 1.75
N GLY A 166 22.54 7.97 0.89
CA GLY A 166 21.61 6.92 1.26
C GLY A 166 20.19 7.13 0.76
N GLY A 167 19.74 8.36 0.48
CA GLY A 167 18.38 8.66 -0.01
C GLY A 167 17.25 8.57 1.03
N ASP A 168 16.02 8.81 0.60
CA ASP A 168 14.87 9.02 1.49
C ASP A 168 14.46 7.74 2.29
N ARG A 169 14.12 7.89 3.57
CA ARG A 169 13.68 6.81 4.50
C ARG A 169 12.54 7.30 5.38
N ASN A 170 11.53 6.46 5.59
CA ASN A 170 10.46 6.74 6.55
C ASN A 170 10.76 6.10 7.90
N ILE A 171 10.62 6.87 8.96
CA ILE A 171 10.87 6.44 10.34
C ILE A 171 9.54 6.43 11.09
N LEU A 172 9.26 5.32 11.77
CA LEU A 172 8.06 5.14 12.59
C LEU A 172 8.50 4.78 14.01
N HIS A 173 8.28 5.67 14.97
CA HIS A 173 8.58 5.42 16.38
C HIS A 173 7.40 4.76 17.09
N MET A 174 7.71 3.91 18.07
CA MET A 174 6.71 3.32 18.95
C MET A 174 6.08 4.35 19.91
N LYS A 175 6.82 5.42 20.25
CA LYS A 175 6.42 6.42 21.24
C LYS A 175 6.72 7.82 20.75
N GLU A 176 5.91 8.75 21.20
CA GLU A 176 6.09 10.18 21.02
C GLU A 176 7.31 10.72 21.81
N GLY A 177 7.73 11.94 21.49
CA GLY A 177 8.74 12.69 22.21
C GLY A 177 10.18 12.24 21.93
N ARG A 178 10.40 11.58 20.79
CA ARG A 178 11.75 11.19 20.33
C ARG A 178 12.43 12.35 19.62
N GLN A 179 13.76 12.33 19.58
CA GLN A 179 14.54 13.32 18.83
C GLN A 179 14.29 13.13 17.34
N ILE A 180 13.97 14.23 16.65
CA ILE A 180 14.01 14.24 15.18
C ILE A 180 15.45 14.43 14.75
N HIS A 181 15.98 13.48 13.98
CA HIS A 181 17.31 13.57 13.39
C HIS A 181 17.15 14.00 11.95
N ARG A 182 17.48 15.25 11.62
CA ARG A 182 17.31 15.79 10.27
C ARG A 182 18.51 15.46 9.38
N SER A 183 18.24 15.29 8.10
CA SER A 183 19.22 15.19 7.03
C SER A 183 19.99 16.49 6.83
N SER A 184 19.33 17.62 7.11
CA SER A 184 19.90 18.96 7.19
C SER A 184 18.88 19.97 7.71
N HIS A 185 19.35 21.12 8.16
CA HIS A 185 18.53 22.31 8.42
C HIS A 185 18.27 23.18 7.19
N ALA A 186 18.25 22.62 5.97
CA ALA A 186 18.21 23.41 4.74
C ALA A 186 17.01 24.38 4.63
N LEU A 187 15.87 24.04 5.22
CA LEU A 187 14.66 24.88 5.26
C LEU A 187 14.10 25.06 6.68
N VAL A 188 14.96 24.96 7.70
CA VAL A 188 14.61 25.21 9.11
C VAL A 188 15.48 26.36 9.63
N ASP A 189 14.85 27.48 10.00
CA ASP A 189 15.56 28.69 10.44
C ASP A 189 16.16 28.55 11.86
N ASP A 190 15.54 27.74 12.72
CA ASP A 190 16.05 27.44 14.06
C ASP A 190 17.17 26.40 13.98
N LEU A 191 18.40 26.80 14.30
CA LEU A 191 19.60 25.96 14.26
C LEU A 191 20.01 25.43 15.66
N SER A 192 19.11 25.51 16.64
CA SER A 192 19.43 25.18 18.04
C SER A 192 19.74 23.70 18.27
N ASP A 193 19.29 22.81 17.38
CA ASP A 193 19.52 21.36 17.42
C ASP A 193 20.22 20.80 16.16
N THR A 194 20.93 21.66 15.41
CA THR A 194 21.75 21.24 14.25
C THR A 194 22.83 20.20 14.60
N ASP A 195 23.29 20.13 15.85
CA ASP A 195 24.23 19.10 16.30
C ASP A 195 23.61 17.69 16.35
N THR A 196 22.28 17.57 16.24
CA THR A 196 21.57 16.30 16.14
C THR A 196 21.37 15.80 14.70
N ASP A 197 21.76 16.59 13.69
CA ASP A 197 21.61 16.25 12.28
C ASP A 197 22.41 14.99 11.91
N CYS A 198 21.77 14.14 11.12
CA CYS A 198 22.37 12.96 10.51
C CYS A 198 22.52 13.21 9.01
N ASN A 199 23.71 13.59 8.56
CA ASN A 199 23.96 13.97 7.16
C ASN A 199 24.10 12.77 6.21
N SER A 200 24.14 11.55 6.73
CA SER A 200 24.08 10.31 5.94
C SER A 200 23.15 9.30 6.60
N ALA A 201 22.67 8.34 5.81
CA ALA A 201 21.83 7.26 6.32
C ALA A 201 22.57 6.38 7.34
N ASN A 202 23.90 6.23 7.22
CA ASN A 202 24.69 5.54 8.22
C ASN A 202 24.71 6.29 9.56
N ASP A 203 24.81 7.63 9.53
CA ASP A 203 24.71 8.46 10.74
C ASP A 203 23.31 8.33 11.37
N LEU A 204 22.27 8.31 10.52
CA LEU A 204 20.90 8.11 10.97
C LEU A 204 20.73 6.76 11.68
N PHE A 205 21.19 5.66 11.09
CA PHE A 205 21.09 4.34 11.72
C PHE A 205 21.89 4.23 13.02
N GLU A 206 23.04 4.88 13.11
CA GLU A 206 23.81 4.95 14.36
C GLU A 206 23.07 5.75 15.44
N ALA A 207 22.42 6.85 15.08
CA ALA A 207 21.59 7.63 16.00
C ALA A 207 20.34 6.87 16.48
N LEU A 208 19.75 6.04 15.62
CA LEU A 208 18.54 5.27 15.91
C LEU A 208 18.80 3.89 16.52
N LYS A 209 20.06 3.46 16.71
CA LYS A 209 20.40 2.07 17.08
C LYS A 209 19.73 1.55 18.36
N ASP A 210 19.45 2.45 19.31
CA ASP A 210 18.83 2.16 20.61
C ASP A 210 17.36 2.63 20.66
N GLU A 211 16.81 3.09 19.52
CA GLU A 211 15.43 3.55 19.40
C GLU A 211 14.46 2.39 19.16
N ASP A 212 13.25 2.54 19.69
CA ASP A 212 12.13 1.63 19.46
C ASP A 212 11.35 2.09 18.22
N CYS A 213 11.91 1.84 17.04
CA CYS A 213 11.34 2.24 15.76
C CYS A 213 11.39 1.13 14.69
N VAL A 214 10.76 1.41 13.56
CA VAL A 214 10.94 0.70 12.29
C VAL A 214 11.24 1.75 11.22
N VAL A 215 12.10 1.38 10.28
CA VAL A 215 12.46 2.18 9.12
C VAL A 215 12.07 1.41 7.85
N PHE A 216 11.66 2.13 6.82
CA PHE A 216 11.63 1.58 5.47
C PHE A 216 12.21 2.57 4.47
N ALA A 217 12.98 2.05 3.51
CA ALA A 217 13.53 2.81 2.40
C ALA A 217 12.42 3.08 1.37
N HIS A 218 12.40 4.26 0.76
CA HIS A 218 11.42 4.56 -0.28
C HIS A 218 12.00 5.35 -1.44
N ILE A 219 11.17 5.52 -2.47
CA ILE A 219 11.51 6.21 -3.70
C ILE A 219 10.74 7.53 -3.78
N GLY A 220 11.26 8.55 -3.11
CA GLY A 220 10.71 9.91 -3.13
C GLY A 220 11.44 10.83 -4.09
N GLY A 221 11.63 12.09 -3.66
CA GLY A 221 12.40 13.08 -4.41
C GLY A 221 13.88 12.70 -4.58
N ARG A 222 14.44 11.93 -3.64
CA ARG A 222 15.81 11.41 -3.60
C ARG A 222 15.73 9.92 -3.28
N TYR A 223 15.65 9.09 -4.31
CA TYR A 223 15.48 7.66 -4.11
C TYR A 223 16.51 7.07 -3.13
N ALA A 224 16.04 6.16 -2.26
CA ALA A 224 16.89 5.39 -1.38
C ALA A 224 17.88 4.53 -2.18
N ASP A 225 19.16 4.71 -1.92
CA ASP A 225 20.20 3.80 -2.39
C ASP A 225 20.59 2.88 -1.23
N ILE A 226 19.89 1.74 -1.16
CA ILE A 226 20.10 0.74 -0.11
C ILE A 226 21.44 0.01 -0.25
N THR A 227 22.16 0.17 -1.37
CA THR A 227 23.52 -0.38 -1.52
C THR A 227 24.57 0.47 -0.78
N ILE A 228 24.23 1.72 -0.45
CA ILE A 228 25.08 2.63 0.32
C ILE A 228 24.88 2.44 1.82
N ALA A 229 23.63 2.27 2.27
CA ALA A 229 23.28 2.14 3.67
C ALA A 229 22.00 1.31 3.86
N HIS A 230 22.10 0.31 4.73
CA HIS A 230 21.01 -0.55 5.18
C HIS A 230 21.33 -1.00 6.61
N ASP A 231 20.35 -1.00 7.51
CA ASP A 231 20.49 -1.56 8.86
C ASP A 231 19.43 -2.65 9.07
N ASP A 232 19.86 -3.91 9.04
CA ASP A 232 19.00 -5.10 9.18
C ASP A 232 18.14 -5.08 10.46
N ARG A 233 18.53 -4.32 11.50
CA ARG A 233 17.82 -4.23 12.79
C ARG A 233 16.62 -3.28 12.70
N LEU A 234 16.71 -2.24 11.88
CA LEU A 234 15.77 -1.11 11.83
C LEU A 234 15.04 -1.00 10.48
N GLU A 235 15.75 -1.12 9.36
CA GLU A 235 15.20 -1.00 8.01
C GLU A 235 14.60 -2.34 7.56
N ARG A 236 13.31 -2.52 7.83
CA ARG A 236 12.63 -3.83 7.68
C ARG A 236 11.92 -4.02 6.35
N ALA A 237 11.69 -2.96 5.60
CA ALA A 237 10.95 -3.00 4.35
C ALA A 237 11.45 -1.97 3.32
N VAL A 238 11.01 -2.16 2.08
CA VAL A 238 11.15 -1.20 0.98
C VAL A 238 9.78 -0.82 0.46
N GLU A 239 9.58 0.47 0.19
CA GLU A 239 8.36 0.98 -0.43
C GLU A 239 8.43 0.78 -1.95
N VAL A 240 7.60 -0.13 -2.45
CA VAL A 240 7.59 -0.52 -3.87
C VAL A 240 6.62 0.32 -4.68
N HIS A 241 5.61 0.90 -4.05
CA HIS A 241 4.62 1.68 -4.77
C HIS A 241 4.15 2.91 -3.99
N SER A 242 4.06 4.04 -4.69
CA SER A 242 3.45 5.27 -4.21
C SER A 242 2.87 6.11 -5.34
N ALA A 243 2.30 7.28 -5.03
CA ALA A 243 1.86 8.23 -6.05
C ALA A 243 3.00 8.69 -6.96
N TRP A 244 4.25 8.53 -6.52
CA TRP A 244 5.40 8.67 -7.40
C TRP A 244 5.32 7.60 -8.50
N GLY A 245 5.18 6.33 -8.18
CA GLY A 245 5.21 5.25 -9.17
C GLY A 245 5.32 3.85 -8.58
N THR A 246 5.66 2.89 -9.43
CA THR A 246 5.99 1.51 -9.04
C THR A 246 7.49 1.24 -9.28
N PHE A 247 8.16 0.67 -8.29
CA PHE A 247 9.62 0.60 -8.17
C PHE A 247 10.10 -0.80 -7.80
N GLU A 248 9.65 -1.83 -8.51
CA GLU A 248 10.03 -3.23 -8.24
C GLU A 248 11.55 -3.46 -8.26
N TRP A 249 12.30 -2.60 -8.96
CA TRP A 249 13.76 -2.65 -8.98
C TRP A 249 14.40 -2.43 -7.60
N LEU A 250 13.74 -1.75 -6.64
CA LEU A 250 14.28 -1.59 -5.29
C LEU A 250 14.30 -2.93 -4.52
N VAL A 251 13.33 -3.80 -4.77
CA VAL A 251 13.33 -5.18 -4.25
C VAL A 251 14.45 -5.99 -4.90
N ASN A 252 14.66 -5.81 -6.22
CA ASN A 252 15.77 -6.46 -6.90
C ASN A 252 17.12 -6.05 -6.31
N ASP A 253 17.34 -4.74 -6.09
CA ASP A 253 18.55 -4.23 -5.47
C ASP A 253 18.74 -4.83 -4.06
N ALA A 254 17.67 -5.00 -3.27
CA ALA A 254 17.73 -5.64 -1.96
C ALA A 254 18.16 -7.12 -2.05
N PHE A 255 17.60 -7.87 -3.01
CA PHE A 255 18.00 -9.26 -3.23
C PHE A 255 19.45 -9.41 -3.70
N GLU A 256 19.94 -8.49 -4.53
CA GLU A 256 21.34 -8.47 -4.97
C GLU A 256 22.32 -8.22 -3.82
N GLN A 257 21.91 -7.45 -2.80
CA GLN A 257 22.66 -7.27 -1.55
C GLN A 257 22.46 -8.43 -0.55
N GLY A 258 21.52 -9.34 -0.83
CA GLY A 258 21.17 -10.44 0.07
C GLY A 258 20.40 -10.00 1.31
N TYR A 259 19.71 -8.86 1.27
CA TYR A 259 18.87 -8.35 2.34
C TYR A 259 17.54 -9.10 2.44
N ARG A 260 16.90 -9.01 3.62
CA ARG A 260 15.59 -9.60 3.90
C ARG A 260 14.59 -8.49 4.21
N VAL A 261 13.95 -7.99 3.16
CA VAL A 261 13.02 -6.86 3.22
C VAL A 261 11.57 -7.30 3.05
N GLY A 262 10.67 -6.66 3.79
CA GLY A 262 9.24 -6.66 3.49
C GLY A 262 8.91 -5.68 2.36
N ILE A 263 7.68 -5.75 1.85
CA ILE A 263 7.19 -4.88 0.78
C ILE A 263 6.06 -4.04 1.34
N VAL A 264 6.26 -2.73 1.38
CA VAL A 264 5.23 -1.75 1.71
C VAL A 264 4.84 -0.95 0.47
N SER A 265 3.62 -0.42 0.49
CA SER A 265 3.12 0.51 -0.51
C SER A 265 2.29 1.57 0.21
N ASN A 266 2.48 2.83 -0.09
CA ASN A 266 1.80 3.94 0.60
C ASN A 266 1.51 5.06 -0.40
N SER A 267 0.94 6.19 0.01
CA SER A 267 0.61 7.23 -0.96
C SER A 267 1.80 8.09 -1.37
N ASP A 268 2.72 8.41 -0.46
CA ASP A 268 3.59 9.58 -0.55
C ASP A 268 2.78 10.83 -1.02
N GLY A 269 1.56 10.92 -0.46
CA GLY A 269 0.53 11.81 -0.94
C GLY A 269 0.72 13.22 -0.39
N HIS A 270 0.88 14.20 -1.27
CA HIS A 270 1.07 15.61 -0.90
C HIS A 270 -0.24 16.41 -0.85
N LYS A 271 -1.39 15.73 -0.78
CA LYS A 271 -2.70 16.39 -0.91
C LYS A 271 -3.53 16.38 0.37
N GLY A 272 -2.98 15.87 1.47
CA GLY A 272 -3.76 15.66 2.70
C GLY A 272 -4.84 14.58 2.53
N ARG A 273 -4.62 13.58 1.67
CA ARG A 273 -5.61 12.54 1.32
C ARG A 273 -5.04 11.12 1.42
N PRO A 274 -4.49 10.73 2.59
CA PRO A 274 -3.96 9.40 2.79
C PRO A 274 -5.01 8.34 2.48
N GLY A 275 -4.60 7.28 1.79
CA GLY A 275 -5.45 6.18 1.33
C GLY A 275 -6.44 6.50 0.20
N ALA A 276 -6.45 7.73 -0.33
CA ALA A 276 -7.23 8.14 -1.51
C ALA A 276 -6.46 9.11 -2.42
N SER A 277 -5.17 8.83 -2.64
CA SER A 277 -4.27 9.71 -3.38
C SER A 277 -4.35 9.45 -4.89
N HIS A 278 -5.43 9.91 -5.55
CA HIS A 278 -5.52 9.89 -7.02
C HIS A 278 -4.45 10.79 -7.67
N PRO A 279 -3.94 10.49 -8.87
CA PRO A 279 -3.06 11.43 -9.57
C PRO A 279 -3.82 12.71 -9.96
N GLY A 280 -3.09 13.79 -10.26
CA GLY A 280 -3.69 15.07 -10.70
C GLY A 280 -3.07 16.34 -10.13
N SER A 281 -2.14 16.23 -9.17
CA SER A 281 -1.31 17.36 -8.73
C SER A 281 0.14 17.15 -9.17
N THR A 282 0.60 17.90 -10.19
CA THR A 282 1.99 17.86 -10.69
C THR A 282 2.53 16.44 -10.93
N LYS A 283 3.79 16.14 -10.54
CA LYS A 283 4.62 14.98 -10.91
C LYS A 283 4.15 13.61 -10.35
N PHE A 284 2.89 13.50 -9.91
CA PHE A 284 2.29 12.26 -9.39
C PHE A 284 1.42 11.62 -10.46
N GLY A 285 1.88 10.49 -10.99
CA GLY A 285 1.27 9.78 -12.11
C GLY A 285 0.47 8.53 -11.72
N ALA A 286 0.60 8.07 -10.48
CA ALA A 286 -0.03 6.85 -9.98
C ALA A 286 -1.06 7.14 -8.88
N TYR A 287 -2.00 6.20 -8.68
CA TYR A 287 -2.81 6.16 -7.47
C TYR A 287 -1.91 5.75 -6.29
N GLY A 288 -2.14 6.30 -5.10
CA GLY A 288 -1.37 5.94 -3.91
C GLY A 288 -1.55 4.47 -3.51
N GLY A 289 -0.49 3.87 -2.97
CA GLY A 289 -0.50 2.51 -2.44
C GLY A 289 -1.13 2.41 -1.05
N LEU A 290 -1.34 1.16 -0.61
CA LEU A 290 -1.71 0.82 0.76
C LEU A 290 -0.90 -0.36 1.25
N THR A 291 -0.59 -0.37 2.54
CA THR A 291 0.08 -1.49 3.20
C THR A 291 -0.93 -2.22 4.07
N CYS A 292 -1.07 -3.53 3.88
CA CYS A 292 -1.78 -4.39 4.80
C CYS A 292 -0.77 -5.00 5.79
N THR A 293 -0.93 -4.70 7.08
CA THR A 293 -0.14 -5.30 8.15
C THR A 293 -0.96 -6.39 8.82
N LEU A 294 -0.41 -7.60 8.92
CA LEU A 294 -0.98 -8.72 9.66
C LEU A 294 -0.46 -8.62 11.10
N ALA A 295 -1.34 -8.30 12.04
CA ALA A 295 -0.95 -7.99 13.41
C ALA A 295 -1.77 -8.76 14.46
N PRO A 296 -1.18 -9.07 15.63
CA PRO A 296 -1.84 -9.82 16.69
C PRO A 296 -2.88 -9.01 17.47
N SER A 297 -2.87 -7.69 17.32
CA SER A 297 -3.85 -6.80 17.95
C SER A 297 -3.93 -5.48 17.20
N PHE A 298 -5.08 -4.81 17.28
CA PHE A 298 -5.28 -3.48 16.70
C PHE A 298 -4.72 -2.38 17.61
N THR A 299 -3.42 -2.46 17.86
CA THR A 299 -2.68 -1.51 18.70
C THR A 299 -1.40 -1.09 17.99
N ARG A 300 -0.81 0.03 18.41
CA ARG A 300 0.50 0.45 17.90
C ARG A 300 1.57 -0.65 18.05
N ALA A 301 1.54 -1.38 19.17
CA ALA A 301 2.48 -2.47 19.45
C ALA A 301 2.27 -3.66 18.50
N GLY A 302 1.01 -4.06 18.28
CA GLY A 302 0.68 -5.15 17.37
C GLY A 302 1.09 -4.84 15.94
N LEU A 303 0.76 -3.65 15.43
CA LEU A 303 1.14 -3.24 14.08
C LEU A 303 2.67 -3.11 13.93
N MET A 304 3.37 -2.55 14.93
CA MET A 304 4.83 -2.48 14.94
C MET A 304 5.48 -3.87 14.90
N GLU A 305 4.92 -4.85 15.60
CA GLU A 305 5.38 -6.24 15.55
C GLU A 305 5.23 -6.83 14.14
N GLY A 306 4.08 -6.64 13.49
CA GLY A 306 3.84 -7.10 12.12
C GLY A 306 4.80 -6.45 11.11
N LEU A 307 5.08 -5.15 11.27
CA LEU A 307 6.08 -4.44 10.46
C LEU A 307 7.49 -5.03 10.65
N ARG A 308 7.91 -5.28 11.90
CA ARG A 308 9.24 -5.86 12.22
C ARG A 308 9.45 -7.24 11.64
N LYS A 309 8.41 -8.08 11.74
CA LYS A 309 8.45 -9.46 11.23
C LYS A 309 8.24 -9.57 9.73
N ARG A 310 8.01 -8.45 9.03
CA ARG A 310 7.64 -8.43 7.61
C ARG A 310 6.34 -9.19 7.31
N HIS A 311 5.46 -9.26 8.30
CA HIS A 311 4.12 -9.85 8.18
C HIS A 311 3.17 -8.81 7.56
N HIS A 312 3.51 -8.35 6.36
CA HIS A 312 2.78 -7.30 5.65
C HIS A 312 3.02 -7.38 4.15
N TYR A 313 2.12 -6.76 3.38
CA TYR A 313 2.23 -6.65 1.93
C TYR A 313 1.68 -5.32 1.45
N GLY A 314 2.25 -4.83 0.34
CA GLY A 314 1.82 -3.61 -0.32
C GLY A 314 0.85 -3.88 -1.47
N THR A 315 -0.07 -2.95 -1.71
CA THR A 315 -0.97 -2.94 -2.86
C THR A 315 -0.95 -1.59 -3.56
N THR A 316 -1.44 -1.53 -4.80
CA THR A 316 -1.63 -0.27 -5.54
C THR A 316 -2.96 0.38 -5.19
N GLY A 317 -3.43 0.22 -3.94
CA GLY A 317 -4.63 0.88 -3.40
C GLY A 317 -5.84 -0.01 -3.17
N ASN A 318 -5.85 -1.26 -3.65
CA ASN A 318 -6.95 -2.20 -3.40
C ASN A 318 -6.76 -2.93 -2.06
N ARG A 319 -7.87 -3.33 -1.44
CA ARG A 319 -7.88 -4.05 -0.16
C ARG A 319 -8.11 -5.56 -0.35
N VAL A 320 -7.19 -6.20 -1.07
CA VAL A 320 -7.21 -7.64 -1.33
C VAL A 320 -6.85 -8.41 -0.06
N VAL A 321 -7.50 -9.54 0.19
CA VAL A 321 -7.00 -10.50 1.19
C VAL A 321 -5.94 -11.35 0.51
N LEU A 322 -4.72 -11.36 1.05
CA LEU A 322 -3.61 -12.20 0.60
C LEU A 322 -3.10 -13.03 1.78
N ASP A 323 -3.15 -14.35 1.64
CA ASP A 323 -2.48 -15.28 2.55
C ASP A 323 -1.52 -16.17 1.75
N THR A 324 -0.28 -16.25 2.23
CA THR A 324 0.74 -17.12 1.64
C THR A 324 1.36 -17.99 2.72
N ARG A 325 1.58 -19.26 2.40
CA ARG A 325 2.16 -20.25 3.31
C ARG A 325 3.17 -21.12 2.59
N ALA A 326 4.33 -21.30 3.20
CA ALA A 326 5.24 -22.38 2.86
C ALA A 326 4.93 -23.58 3.76
N VAL A 327 4.76 -24.77 3.19
CA VAL A 327 4.53 -26.03 3.91
C VAL A 327 5.67 -26.99 3.59
N PHE A 328 6.20 -27.62 4.63
CA PHE A 328 7.41 -28.44 4.59
C PHE A 328 7.12 -29.90 4.89
N ASP A 329 7.80 -30.80 4.17
CA ASP A 329 7.69 -32.25 4.37
C ASP A 329 8.49 -32.68 5.60
N THR A 330 9.63 -32.02 5.83
CA THR A 330 10.38 -32.10 7.09
C THR A 330 10.33 -30.76 7.83
N PRO A 331 10.22 -30.73 9.17
CA PRO A 331 10.16 -29.48 9.89
C PRO A 331 11.33 -28.54 9.53
N ALA A 332 10.99 -27.32 9.16
CA ALA A 332 11.95 -26.24 8.89
C ALA A 332 12.27 -25.52 10.20
N GLU A 333 13.49 -25.02 10.31
CA GLU A 333 13.89 -24.15 11.40
C GLU A 333 13.49 -22.71 11.08
N ARG A 334 12.53 -22.17 11.82
CA ARG A 334 12.11 -20.77 11.74
C ARG A 334 12.87 -19.95 12.77
N PHE A 335 13.44 -18.83 12.35
CA PHE A 335 14.13 -17.88 13.22
C PHE A 335 13.20 -16.75 13.69
N SER A 336 13.42 -16.25 14.91
CA SER A 336 12.66 -15.13 15.47
C SER A 336 13.01 -13.78 14.81
N ASP A 337 14.20 -13.67 14.22
CA ASP A 337 14.70 -12.55 13.42
C ASP A 337 15.80 -13.04 12.45
N ASP A 338 16.49 -12.14 11.76
CA ASP A 338 17.59 -12.51 10.87
C ASP A 338 18.74 -13.15 11.67
N PRO A 339 19.11 -14.43 11.40
CA PRO A 339 20.18 -15.10 12.13
C PRO A 339 21.56 -14.44 11.98
N ARG A 340 21.74 -13.49 11.05
CA ARG A 340 22.94 -12.65 10.97
C ARG A 340 23.09 -11.71 12.16
N LEU A 341 22.00 -11.38 12.87
CA LEU A 341 21.99 -10.48 14.02
C LEU A 341 22.46 -11.16 15.32
N ASP A 342 22.52 -12.49 15.34
CA ASP A 342 22.98 -13.30 16.48
C ASP A 342 24.48 -13.12 16.78
N SER A 343 25.19 -12.30 16.01
CA SER A 343 26.59 -11.93 16.22
C SER A 343 26.79 -10.89 17.35
N GLY A 344 25.98 -10.96 18.40
CA GLY A 344 26.02 -10.05 19.55
C GLY A 344 25.25 -8.73 19.37
N LEU A 345 24.42 -8.61 18.33
CA LEU A 345 23.53 -7.45 18.14
C LEU A 345 22.17 -7.70 18.81
N ARG A 346 21.59 -8.89 18.64
CA ARG A 346 20.36 -9.35 19.31
C ARG A 346 20.35 -10.88 19.40
N ASP A 347 19.72 -11.44 20.44
CA ASP A 347 19.52 -12.89 20.54
C ASP A 347 18.48 -13.33 19.49
N VAL A 348 18.84 -14.34 18.68
CA VAL A 348 17.94 -14.92 17.68
C VAL A 348 17.61 -16.36 18.05
N ASP A 349 16.38 -16.55 18.52
CA ASP A 349 15.84 -17.87 18.80
C ASP A 349 15.39 -18.56 17.50
N SER A 350 15.26 -19.88 17.57
CA SER A 350 14.68 -20.65 16.49
C SER A 350 13.79 -21.78 17.01
N GLU A 351 12.82 -22.19 16.19
CA GLU A 351 11.96 -23.32 16.47
C GLU A 351 11.68 -24.15 15.21
N GLN A 352 11.25 -25.39 15.39
CA GLN A 352 10.92 -26.28 14.28
C GLN A 352 9.44 -26.14 13.91
N VAL A 353 9.14 -25.84 12.65
CA VAL A 353 7.80 -25.60 12.13
C VAL A 353 7.51 -26.45 10.90
N SER A 354 6.26 -26.89 10.74
CA SER A 354 5.80 -27.57 9.51
C SER A 354 5.22 -26.60 8.47
N GLU A 355 4.93 -25.37 8.88
CA GLU A 355 4.46 -24.30 8.01
C GLU A 355 5.02 -22.95 8.45
N ALA A 356 5.11 -22.02 7.51
CA ALA A 356 5.53 -20.65 7.77
C ALA A 356 4.76 -19.66 6.90
N MET A 357 4.70 -18.41 7.34
CA MET A 357 4.00 -17.33 6.64
C MET A 357 4.94 -16.33 6.00
N MET A 358 4.39 -15.47 5.15
CA MET A 358 5.07 -14.27 4.62
C MET A 358 5.86 -13.53 5.72
N GLY A 359 7.12 -13.23 5.42
CA GLY A 359 8.03 -12.50 6.31
C GLY A 359 8.89 -13.39 7.21
N ASP A 360 8.48 -14.65 7.45
CA ASP A 360 9.25 -15.60 8.26
C ASP A 360 10.60 -15.94 7.60
N ILE A 361 11.63 -16.09 8.43
CA ILE A 361 12.98 -16.47 8.01
C ILE A 361 13.22 -17.92 8.38
N LEU A 362 13.59 -18.74 7.40
CA LEU A 362 13.59 -20.19 7.53
C LEU A 362 14.89 -20.82 7.03
N ARG A 363 15.20 -22.00 7.57
CA ARG A 363 16.20 -22.93 7.06
C ARG A 363 15.57 -24.32 6.97
N THR A 364 15.63 -24.93 5.79
CA THR A 364 15.15 -26.31 5.55
C THR A 364 16.18 -27.09 4.74
N ASN A 365 16.16 -28.42 4.89
CA ASN A 365 16.91 -29.35 4.04
C ASN A 365 16.04 -29.97 2.93
N ASP A 366 14.75 -29.63 2.88
CA ASP A 366 13.86 -30.08 1.82
C ASP A 366 14.33 -29.52 0.47
N ALA A 367 14.29 -30.36 -0.58
CA ALA A 367 14.66 -29.95 -1.93
C ALA A 367 13.55 -29.12 -2.61
N GLU A 368 12.30 -29.31 -2.17
CA GLU A 368 11.10 -28.67 -2.68
C GLU A 368 10.21 -28.28 -1.50
N VAL A 369 9.41 -27.21 -1.66
CA VAL A 369 8.46 -26.75 -0.66
C VAL A 369 7.09 -26.56 -1.31
N THR A 370 6.02 -26.85 -0.58
CA THR A 370 4.67 -26.56 -1.06
C THR A 370 4.34 -25.10 -0.74
N PHE A 371 4.22 -24.26 -1.78
CA PHE A 371 3.80 -22.86 -1.62
C PHE A 371 2.29 -22.73 -1.88
N LYS A 372 1.54 -22.38 -0.84
CA LYS A 372 0.10 -22.13 -0.91
C LYS A 372 -0.16 -20.63 -1.00
N ILE A 373 -1.03 -20.25 -1.93
CA ILE A 373 -1.45 -18.88 -2.15
C ILE A 373 -2.98 -18.85 -2.12
N ASP A 374 -3.54 -18.00 -1.27
CA ASP A 374 -4.97 -17.68 -1.22
C ASP A 374 -5.13 -16.17 -1.40
N VAL A 375 -5.83 -15.79 -2.47
CA VAL A 375 -6.06 -14.38 -2.85
C VAL A 375 -7.54 -14.17 -3.08
N LEU A 376 -8.09 -13.17 -2.38
CA LEU A 376 -9.49 -12.77 -2.53
C LEU A 376 -9.57 -11.26 -2.76
N GLY A 377 -9.85 -10.90 -4.02
CA GLY A 377 -10.01 -9.52 -4.47
C GLY A 377 -11.47 -9.14 -4.71
N ASN A 378 -11.72 -7.83 -4.81
CA ASN A 378 -12.99 -7.27 -5.28
C ASN A 378 -13.09 -7.23 -6.82
N ALA A 379 -12.02 -7.63 -7.51
CA ALA A 379 -11.96 -7.77 -8.96
C ALA A 379 -11.32 -9.12 -9.33
N PRO A 380 -11.59 -9.68 -10.52
CA PRO A 380 -10.95 -10.90 -10.98
C PRO A 380 -9.42 -10.80 -11.03
N ILE A 381 -8.74 -11.88 -10.65
CA ILE A 381 -7.28 -11.99 -10.77
C ILE A 381 -6.94 -12.28 -12.23
N GLU A 382 -6.06 -11.48 -12.83
CA GLU A 382 -5.56 -11.73 -14.19
C GLU A 382 -4.38 -12.70 -14.18
N ARG A 383 -3.40 -12.48 -13.31
CA ARG A 383 -2.24 -13.35 -13.18
C ARG A 383 -1.67 -13.33 -11.77
N ILE A 384 -0.95 -14.38 -11.42
CA ILE A 384 -0.08 -14.44 -10.25
C ILE A 384 1.31 -14.83 -10.73
N ASP A 385 2.28 -13.94 -10.52
CA ASP A 385 3.69 -14.17 -10.86
C ASP A 385 4.41 -14.67 -9.60
N ILE A 386 4.92 -15.90 -9.63
CA ILE A 386 5.67 -16.50 -8.53
C ILE A 386 7.15 -16.34 -8.83
N ARG A 387 7.91 -15.77 -7.88
CA ARG A 387 9.34 -15.45 -8.06
C ARG A 387 10.21 -16.07 -6.97
N ASN A 388 11.40 -16.51 -7.36
CA ASN A 388 12.50 -16.86 -6.47
C ASN A 388 13.64 -15.84 -6.67
N GLY A 389 13.75 -14.88 -5.75
CA GLY A 389 14.60 -13.71 -5.94
C GLY A 389 14.22 -12.96 -7.22
N LEU A 390 15.15 -12.87 -8.17
CA LEU A 390 14.93 -12.19 -9.45
C LEU A 390 14.21 -13.05 -10.50
N GLU A 391 14.23 -14.38 -10.33
CA GLU A 391 13.71 -15.33 -11.33
C GLU A 391 12.21 -15.55 -11.17
N THR A 392 11.44 -15.39 -12.25
CA THR A 392 10.05 -15.84 -12.29
C THR A 392 10.01 -17.34 -12.53
N VAL A 393 9.53 -18.09 -11.54
CA VAL A 393 9.46 -19.55 -11.59
C VAL A 393 8.14 -20.05 -12.19
N GLU A 394 7.06 -19.29 -12.01
CA GLU A 394 5.74 -19.64 -12.54
C GLU A 394 4.92 -18.38 -12.79
N VAL A 395 4.07 -18.42 -13.83
CA VAL A 395 3.02 -17.43 -14.05
C VAL A 395 1.70 -18.16 -14.16
N PHE A 396 0.88 -18.05 -13.11
CA PHE A 396 -0.43 -18.66 -13.04
C PHE A 396 -1.50 -17.71 -13.60
N ARG A 397 -2.39 -18.23 -14.45
CA ARG A 397 -3.58 -17.53 -14.95
C ARG A 397 -4.83 -18.33 -14.60
N PRO A 398 -5.84 -17.74 -13.95
CA PRO A 398 -7.07 -18.44 -13.58
C PRO A 398 -8.08 -18.52 -14.74
N TYR A 399 -7.61 -18.45 -15.98
CA TYR A 399 -8.43 -18.49 -17.20
C TYR A 399 -7.68 -19.21 -18.32
N GLU A 400 -8.46 -19.79 -19.24
CA GLU A 400 -7.97 -20.45 -20.45
C GLU A 400 -8.29 -19.61 -21.70
N ASP A 401 -7.71 -19.96 -22.84
CA ASP A 401 -7.96 -19.27 -24.12
C ASP A 401 -9.45 -19.22 -24.49
N ALA A 402 -10.21 -20.27 -24.14
CA ALA A 402 -11.64 -20.35 -24.40
C ALA A 402 -12.46 -19.32 -23.59
N ASP A 403 -11.94 -18.87 -22.43
CA ASP A 403 -12.60 -17.88 -21.59
C ASP A 403 -12.43 -16.46 -22.15
N LEU A 404 -11.39 -16.19 -22.94
CA LEU A 404 -11.13 -14.86 -23.49
C LEU A 404 -12.25 -14.42 -24.45
N GLY A 405 -12.79 -15.35 -25.23
CA GLY A 405 -13.78 -15.06 -26.26
C GLY A 405 -13.23 -14.07 -27.29
N ARG A 406 -14.03 -13.08 -27.68
CA ARG A 406 -13.67 -12.02 -28.65
C ARG A 406 -13.03 -10.80 -27.98
N ARG A 407 -12.28 -11.00 -26.90
CA ARG A 407 -11.67 -9.91 -26.12
C ARG A 407 -10.18 -9.81 -26.37
N ILE A 408 -9.70 -8.58 -26.47
CA ILE A 408 -8.27 -8.29 -26.44
C ILE A 408 -7.98 -7.30 -25.32
N ARG A 409 -6.76 -7.38 -24.78
CA ARG A 409 -6.23 -6.42 -23.82
C ARG A 409 -4.98 -5.80 -24.42
N LEU A 410 -4.93 -4.47 -24.43
CA LEU A 410 -3.72 -3.73 -24.77
C LEU A 410 -3.21 -3.05 -23.51
N LEU A 411 -1.97 -3.32 -23.13
CA LEU A 411 -1.30 -2.72 -22.00
C LEU A 411 -0.08 -1.92 -22.46
N TRP A 412 0.19 -0.85 -21.74
CA TRP A 412 1.45 -0.13 -21.75
C TRP A 412 1.93 0.00 -20.30
N GLU A 413 3.22 -0.24 -20.06
CA GLU A 413 3.75 -0.38 -18.72
C GLU A 413 5.20 0.09 -18.60
N GLY A 414 5.58 0.49 -17.39
CA GLY A 414 6.96 0.74 -17.02
C GLY A 414 7.31 2.21 -16.82
N SER A 415 8.61 2.45 -16.71
CA SER A 415 9.25 3.76 -16.50
C SER A 415 10.54 3.85 -17.31
N GLU A 416 10.89 5.05 -17.80
CA GLU A 416 12.13 5.27 -18.56
C GLU A 416 13.38 5.40 -17.68
N TYR A 417 13.21 5.76 -16.40
CA TYR A 417 14.32 6.14 -15.52
C TYR A 417 14.06 5.76 -14.05
N ARG A 418 15.13 5.37 -13.32
CA ARG A 418 15.08 5.15 -11.87
C ARG A 418 15.00 6.49 -11.12
N GLY A 419 13.86 6.80 -10.51
CA GLY A 419 13.71 7.97 -9.61
C GLY A 419 12.88 9.12 -10.21
N ARG A 420 13.33 10.37 -10.04
CA ARG A 420 12.47 11.55 -10.27
C ARG A 420 11.98 11.75 -11.72
N GLY A 421 12.72 11.26 -12.72
CA GLY A 421 12.41 11.40 -14.15
C GLY A 421 11.70 10.20 -14.79
N ARG A 422 11.05 9.35 -13.99
CA ARG A 422 10.46 8.04 -14.38
C ARG A 422 9.25 8.08 -15.33
N GLU A 423 8.66 9.24 -15.57
CA GLU A 423 7.46 9.39 -16.41
C GLU A 423 7.70 8.82 -17.82
N THR A 424 6.77 8.00 -18.32
CA THR A 424 6.78 7.47 -19.69
C THR A 424 5.50 7.87 -20.39
N VAL A 425 5.62 8.53 -21.53
CA VAL A 425 4.47 8.99 -22.32
C VAL A 425 4.11 7.95 -23.37
N TRP A 426 2.84 7.56 -23.41
CA TRP A 426 2.30 6.49 -24.26
C TRP A 426 1.27 7.01 -25.26
N ASP A 427 1.29 8.29 -25.61
CA ASP A 427 0.33 8.89 -26.55
C ASP A 427 0.32 8.12 -27.88
N GLY A 428 -0.86 7.68 -28.29
CA GLY A 428 -0.94 6.71 -29.37
C GLY A 428 -2.35 6.43 -29.87
N HIS A 429 -2.43 5.43 -30.74
CA HIS A 429 -3.68 4.90 -31.27
C HIS A 429 -3.53 3.43 -31.64
N ALA A 430 -4.67 2.73 -31.72
CA ALA A 430 -4.75 1.37 -32.22
C ALA A 430 -5.83 1.30 -33.29
N GLU A 431 -5.55 0.53 -34.34
CA GLU A 431 -6.46 0.27 -35.46
C GLU A 431 -6.61 -1.23 -35.68
N LEU A 432 -7.84 -1.66 -35.93
CA LEU A 432 -8.17 -3.02 -36.37
C LEU A 432 -8.38 -3.02 -37.89
N ASP A 433 -7.80 -4.02 -38.56
CA ASP A 433 -8.08 -4.31 -39.96
C ASP A 433 -9.17 -5.39 -40.06
N GLY A 434 -10.24 -5.11 -40.80
CA GLY A 434 -11.35 -6.05 -41.01
C GLY A 434 -12.23 -6.36 -39.78
N ASN A 435 -12.15 -5.60 -38.69
CA ASN A 435 -12.97 -5.77 -37.48
C ASN A 435 -13.31 -4.39 -36.85
N SER A 436 -14.02 -4.37 -35.73
CA SER A 436 -14.36 -3.16 -34.99
C SER A 436 -14.43 -3.39 -33.49
N PHE A 437 -14.24 -2.32 -32.71
CA PHE A 437 -14.45 -2.33 -31.26
C PHE A 437 -15.94 -2.13 -30.96
N GLU A 438 -16.55 -3.07 -30.24
CA GLU A 438 -17.91 -2.94 -29.71
C GLU A 438 -17.95 -2.27 -28.34
N ALA A 439 -16.95 -2.54 -27.50
CA ALA A 439 -16.82 -1.96 -26.18
C ALA A 439 -15.35 -1.78 -25.83
N LEU A 440 -15.05 -0.72 -25.09
CA LEU A 440 -13.72 -0.36 -24.61
C LEU A 440 -13.81 -0.02 -23.12
N THR A 441 -13.04 -0.74 -22.29
CA THR A 441 -12.96 -0.51 -20.85
C THR A 441 -11.53 -0.10 -20.50
N PRO A 442 -11.29 1.14 -20.07
CA PRO A 442 -9.94 1.58 -19.72
C PRO A 442 -9.43 0.91 -18.44
N ILE A 443 -8.12 0.69 -18.37
CA ILE A 443 -7.40 0.13 -17.23
C ILE A 443 -6.50 1.23 -16.64
N ASN A 444 -6.61 1.48 -15.34
CA ASN A 444 -5.83 2.48 -14.60
C ASN A 444 -5.86 3.88 -15.23
N ARG A 445 -6.99 4.27 -15.85
CA ARG A 445 -7.18 5.61 -16.42
C ARG A 445 -7.62 6.59 -15.33
N TYR A 446 -6.64 7.12 -14.61
CA TYR A 446 -6.91 8.10 -13.54
C TYR A 446 -6.97 9.55 -14.03
N ASN A 447 -6.31 9.88 -15.15
CA ASN A 447 -6.31 11.22 -15.73
C ASN A 447 -7.47 11.36 -16.73
N LEU A 448 -8.68 11.62 -16.23
CA LEU A 448 -9.90 11.67 -17.06
C LEU A 448 -9.93 12.82 -18.07
N ASP A 449 -9.10 13.84 -17.87
CA ASP A 449 -8.86 14.93 -18.83
C ASP A 449 -8.11 14.47 -20.08
N LYS A 450 -7.40 13.33 -20.00
CA LYS A 450 -6.64 12.79 -21.11
C LYS A 450 -7.55 12.06 -22.10
N ARG A 451 -7.15 12.16 -23.37
CA ARG A 451 -7.84 11.58 -24.52
C ARG A 451 -8.00 10.07 -24.37
N PHE A 452 -9.19 9.56 -24.67
CA PHE A 452 -9.47 8.13 -24.83
C PHE A 452 -10.75 8.00 -25.67
N ASP A 453 -10.62 8.18 -26.98
CA ASP A 453 -11.75 8.39 -27.90
C ASP A 453 -11.75 7.36 -29.03
N GLN A 454 -12.84 6.62 -29.18
CA GLN A 454 -13.07 5.80 -30.36
C GLN A 454 -13.45 6.71 -31.54
N THR A 455 -12.49 6.96 -32.43
CA THR A 455 -12.66 7.91 -33.55
C THR A 455 -13.21 7.27 -34.82
N ALA A 456 -13.18 5.95 -34.91
CA ALA A 456 -13.84 5.15 -35.95
C ALA A 456 -14.20 3.76 -35.38
N PRO A 457 -15.06 2.96 -36.03
CA PRO A 457 -15.44 1.64 -35.53
C PRO A 457 -14.25 0.75 -35.14
N GLY A 458 -13.18 0.74 -35.93
CA GLY A 458 -11.95 0.00 -35.64
C GLY A 458 -10.80 0.84 -35.11
N ARG A 459 -11.01 2.11 -34.67
CA ARG A 459 -9.92 3.00 -34.23
C ARG A 459 -10.19 3.62 -32.86
N ILE A 460 -9.17 3.55 -31.99
CA ILE A 460 -9.13 4.20 -30.68
C ILE A 460 -7.87 5.05 -30.58
N ASP A 461 -8.00 6.29 -30.12
CA ASP A 461 -6.90 7.22 -29.89
C ASP A 461 -6.82 7.56 -28.39
N TRP A 462 -5.60 7.63 -27.83
CA TRP A 462 -5.41 7.93 -26.43
C TRP A 462 -4.21 8.85 -26.16
N ALA A 463 -4.24 9.48 -24.99
CA ALA A 463 -3.08 10.10 -24.36
C ALA A 463 -2.89 9.46 -22.98
N ALA A 464 -1.69 8.98 -22.69
CA ALA A 464 -1.45 8.17 -21.49
C ALA A 464 -0.03 8.36 -20.96
N LEU A 465 0.13 8.11 -19.67
CA LEU A 465 1.40 8.20 -18.98
C LEU A 465 1.46 7.12 -17.90
N THR A 466 2.63 6.52 -17.73
CA THR A 466 2.95 5.63 -16.61
C THR A 466 4.14 6.17 -15.82
N THR A 467 4.22 5.79 -14.56
CA THR A 467 5.38 6.03 -13.69
C THR A 467 5.84 4.70 -13.08
N GLY A 468 6.17 3.70 -13.91
CA GLY A 468 6.58 2.37 -13.46
C GLY A 468 5.43 1.36 -13.39
N GLY A 469 4.21 1.82 -13.12
CA GLY A 469 2.99 1.00 -13.22
C GLY A 469 2.55 0.75 -14.67
N PHE A 470 1.31 0.29 -14.83
CA PHE A 470 0.72 0.01 -16.13
C PHE A 470 -0.66 0.67 -16.30
N GLY A 471 -1.01 0.93 -17.55
CA GLY A 471 -2.34 1.31 -17.99
C GLY A 471 -2.70 0.59 -19.27
N GLY A 472 -3.92 0.80 -19.77
CA GLY A 472 -4.35 0.12 -20.98
C GLY A 472 -5.84 0.16 -21.20
N PHE A 473 -6.33 -0.80 -21.96
CA PHE A 473 -7.76 -1.06 -22.10
C PHE A 473 -8.05 -2.51 -22.46
N ASP A 474 -9.22 -2.97 -22.02
CA ASP A 474 -9.89 -4.15 -22.55
C ASP A 474 -10.82 -3.74 -23.68
N ALA A 475 -10.83 -4.52 -24.77
CA ALA A 475 -11.73 -4.32 -25.88
C ALA A 475 -12.53 -5.59 -26.19
N VAL A 476 -13.82 -5.42 -26.45
CA VAL A 476 -14.67 -6.46 -27.04
C VAL A 476 -14.72 -6.20 -28.55
N LEU A 477 -14.33 -7.19 -29.34
CA LEU A 477 -14.32 -7.13 -30.80
C LEU A 477 -15.68 -7.55 -31.38
N ALA A 478 -16.06 -7.01 -32.53
CA ALA A 478 -17.28 -7.41 -33.23
C ALA A 478 -17.23 -8.88 -33.65
N ASP A 479 -16.11 -9.29 -34.26
CA ASP A 479 -15.86 -10.67 -34.68
C ASP A 479 -14.76 -11.33 -33.82
N PRO A 480 -14.83 -12.65 -33.54
CA PRO A 480 -13.84 -13.40 -32.75
C PRO A 480 -12.41 -13.39 -33.28
#